data_AF-A0A7C7MSN6-F1
#
_entry.id   AF-A0A7C7MSN6-F1
#
_cell.length_a   1.000
_cell.length_b   1.000
_cell.length_c   1.000
_cell.angle_alpha   90.00
_cell.angle_beta   90.00
_cell.angle_gamma   90.00
#
_symmetry.space_group_name_H-M   'P 1'
#
loop_
_entity.id
_entity.type
_entity.pdbx_description
1 polymer ?
#
loop_
_entity_poly.entity_id
_entity_poly.type
_entity_poly.pdbx_seq_one_letter_code
_entity_poly.pdbx_strand_id
1 'polypeptide(L)'
;TALYKLLATLIREDHSLAIDAIAKADTPVTKEEQTGFSYVPTTVNFLRNSAGLLPETHLTVPAEVTSILEAQLRKSTINVRPGHRVAGSIIFGRAGARICFNSCSDSDALQLKLLEFFKKTNPFNLKITLRRIKTDSEDISFDLILTSSTKDPHSGMNGGPVPVAELQLARMIDHLVKSDGTLAPEIQKICNTTSEKSVIKTHSLFVEEDESAKLFENRGAKAMVEIRIAPGNQEKQAEIELKTYLQEKLHKDYEMKIKFDRGAAPWITPITHPVFPIALEALKMGFDRKACIFGCGGSIPFVAKLTDAIPGTQPLCLGPYDPDSRMHEPGESLSMADLLGCTKSILHLIARIDKAF
;
A
#
# COMPACT_ATOMS: atom_id res chain seq x y z
N THR A 1 16.63 11.25 7.33
CA THR A 1 15.60 11.88 8.19
C THR A 1 14.58 12.72 7.43
N ALA A 2 14.97 13.77 6.71
CA ALA A 2 14.04 14.68 6.03
C ALA A 2 13.01 13.98 5.13
N LEU A 3 13.44 13.00 4.32
CA LEU A 3 12.54 12.20 3.50
C LEU A 3 11.49 11.45 4.33
N TYR A 4 11.88 10.76 5.41
CA TYR A 4 10.91 10.08 6.27
C TYR A 4 9.89 11.06 6.88
N LYS A 5 10.33 12.25 7.30
CA LYS A 5 9.41 13.29 7.78
C LYS A 5 8.41 13.70 6.71
N LEU A 6 8.87 13.92 5.47
CA LEU A 6 8.00 14.25 4.36
C LEU A 6 7.02 13.10 4.05
N LEU A 7 7.50 11.85 3.98
CA LEU A 7 6.65 10.68 3.71
C LEU A 7 5.62 10.45 4.83
N ALA A 8 5.97 10.75 6.09
CA ALA A 8 5.06 10.66 7.23
C ALA A 8 3.85 11.61 7.13
N THR A 9 3.95 12.67 6.31
CA THR A 9 2.82 13.58 6.06
C THR A 9 1.78 13.01 5.10
N LEU A 10 2.14 12.00 4.28
CA LEU A 10 1.28 11.50 3.21
C LEU A 10 0.05 10.72 3.71
N ILE A 11 0.06 10.32 4.98
CA ILE A 11 -1.03 9.59 5.63
C ILE A 11 -1.44 10.25 6.95
N ARG A 12 -2.69 10.01 7.34
CA ARG A 12 -3.21 10.32 8.68
C ARG A 12 -2.90 9.19 9.67
N GLU A 13 -3.33 9.34 10.92
CA GLU A 13 -3.12 8.32 11.97
C GLU A 13 -3.77 6.97 11.65
N ASP A 14 -4.89 6.97 10.92
CA ASP A 14 -5.61 5.78 10.49
C ASP A 14 -5.08 5.19 9.16
N HIS A 15 -3.90 5.64 8.71
CA HIS A 15 -3.29 5.27 7.42
C HIS A 15 -4.02 5.78 6.17
N SER A 16 -5.10 6.55 6.32
CA SER A 16 -5.81 7.13 5.18
C SER A 16 -5.00 8.26 4.52
N LEU A 17 -5.28 8.52 3.24
CA LEU A 17 -4.60 9.54 2.45
C LEU A 17 -4.76 10.95 3.06
N ALA A 18 -3.64 11.64 3.27
CA ALA A 18 -3.62 12.99 3.85
C ALA A 18 -3.75 14.12 2.81
N ILE A 19 -3.76 13.79 1.52
CA ILE A 19 -3.90 14.76 0.42
C ILE A 19 -5.40 15.00 0.20
N ASP A 20 -5.95 15.99 0.90
CA ASP A 20 -7.38 16.30 0.93
C ASP A 20 -8.02 16.44 -0.46
N ALA A 21 -7.32 17.07 -1.40
CA ALA A 21 -7.83 17.29 -2.75
C ALA A 21 -8.11 15.97 -3.50
N ILE A 22 -7.26 14.96 -3.30
CA ILE A 22 -7.43 13.63 -3.89
C ILE A 22 -8.46 12.82 -3.10
N ALA A 23 -8.33 12.80 -1.77
CA ALA A 23 -9.21 11.99 -0.91
C ALA A 23 -10.68 12.43 -0.97
N LYS A 24 -10.95 13.74 -1.10
CA LYS A 24 -12.32 14.28 -1.23
C LYS A 24 -12.91 14.13 -2.64
N ALA A 25 -12.07 13.88 -3.65
CA ALA A 25 -12.52 13.61 -5.01
C ALA A 25 -12.98 12.16 -5.22
N ASP A 26 -12.74 11.27 -4.26
CA ASP A 26 -13.24 9.89 -4.29
C ASP A 26 -14.78 9.87 -4.28
N THR A 27 -15.38 9.25 -5.30
CA THR A 27 -16.83 9.06 -5.37
C THR A 27 -17.27 8.14 -4.22
N PRO A 28 -18.21 8.56 -3.35
CA PRO A 28 -18.72 7.75 -2.25
C PRO A 28 -19.43 6.48 -2.71
N VAL A 29 -19.25 5.37 -1.98
CA VAL A 29 -19.95 4.10 -2.25
C VAL A 29 -21.47 4.28 -2.16
N THR A 30 -22.23 3.68 -3.09
CA THR A 30 -23.69 3.65 -2.99
C THR A 30 -24.17 2.50 -2.10
N LYS A 31 -25.44 2.54 -1.68
CA LYS A 31 -26.03 1.46 -0.88
C LYS A 31 -26.11 0.14 -1.64
N GLU A 32 -26.36 0.21 -2.95
CA GLU A 32 -26.41 -0.95 -3.84
C GLU A 32 -25.03 -1.62 -3.94
N GLU A 33 -23.96 -0.83 -4.05
CA GLU A 33 -22.59 -1.36 -4.08
C GLU A 33 -22.19 -1.95 -2.73
N GLN A 34 -22.52 -1.28 -1.62
CA GLN A 34 -22.26 -1.80 -0.28
C GLN A 34 -23.00 -3.14 -0.05
N THR A 35 -24.24 -3.26 -0.54
CA THR A 35 -25.00 -4.51 -0.54
C THR A 35 -24.33 -5.56 -1.43
N GLY A 36 -23.87 -5.16 -2.62
CA GLY A 36 -23.12 -6.02 -3.54
C GLY A 36 -21.83 -6.59 -2.94
N PHE A 37 -21.06 -5.77 -2.20
CA PHE A 37 -19.85 -6.22 -1.50
C PHE A 37 -20.14 -7.29 -0.46
N SER A 38 -21.31 -7.27 0.19
CA SER A 38 -21.72 -8.31 1.13
C SER A 38 -21.96 -9.68 0.47
N TYR A 39 -22.15 -9.71 -0.85
CA TYR A 39 -22.37 -10.94 -1.62
C TYR A 39 -21.09 -11.54 -2.20
N VAL A 40 -19.94 -10.87 -2.06
CA VAL A 40 -18.66 -11.39 -2.53
C VAL A 40 -18.29 -12.61 -1.67
N PRO A 41 -18.11 -13.81 -2.25
CA PRO A 41 -17.91 -15.05 -1.51
C PRO A 41 -16.47 -15.16 -0.98
N THR A 42 -16.13 -14.28 -0.04
CA THR A 42 -14.80 -14.19 0.58
C THR A 42 -14.92 -14.08 2.10
N THR A 43 -13.79 -14.14 2.79
CA THR A 43 -13.72 -13.92 4.24
C THR A 43 -12.57 -12.98 4.55
N VAL A 44 -12.65 -12.31 5.71
CA VAL A 44 -11.54 -11.48 6.20
C VAL A 44 -10.25 -12.30 6.29
N ASN A 45 -10.33 -13.53 6.78
CA ASN A 45 -9.16 -14.40 6.91
C ASN A 45 -8.54 -14.74 5.54
N PHE A 46 -9.37 -15.03 4.54
CA PHE A 46 -8.90 -15.27 3.18
C PHE A 46 -8.19 -14.04 2.59
N LEU A 47 -8.78 -12.84 2.74
CA LEU A 47 -8.17 -11.60 2.25
C LEU A 47 -6.83 -11.33 2.95
N ARG A 48 -6.77 -11.51 4.28
CA ARG A 48 -5.52 -11.39 5.06
C ARG A 48 -4.45 -12.38 4.58
N ASN A 49 -4.82 -13.64 4.38
CA ASN A 49 -3.90 -14.68 3.92
C ASN A 49 -3.41 -14.41 2.50
N SER A 50 -4.28 -13.93 1.61
CA SER A 50 -3.92 -13.59 0.22
C SER A 50 -2.89 -12.45 0.16
N ALA A 51 -2.97 -11.50 1.10
CA ALA A 51 -1.99 -10.44 1.30
C ALA A 51 -0.70 -10.92 1.99
N GLY A 52 -0.70 -12.13 2.54
CA GLY A 52 0.37 -12.66 3.38
C GLY A 52 0.52 -11.93 4.72
N LEU A 53 -0.52 -11.26 5.21
CA LEU A 53 -0.46 -10.52 6.48
C LEU A 53 -0.06 -11.43 7.64
N LEU A 54 0.77 -10.91 8.55
CA LEU A 54 1.02 -11.61 9.81
C LEU A 54 -0.27 -11.69 10.64
N PRO A 55 -0.49 -12.78 11.41
CA PRO A 55 -1.71 -12.95 12.20
C PRO A 55 -2.02 -11.77 13.12
N GLU A 56 -0.97 -11.20 13.73
CA GLU A 56 -1.04 -10.09 14.69
C GLU A 56 -1.20 -8.71 14.04
N THR A 57 -0.93 -8.57 12.73
CA THR A 57 -1.00 -7.27 12.06
C THR A 57 -2.45 -6.85 11.86
N HIS A 58 -2.80 -5.66 12.36
CA HIS A 58 -4.14 -5.09 12.20
C HIS A 58 -4.32 -4.47 10.82
N LEU A 59 -5.55 -4.50 10.33
CA LEU A 59 -5.95 -3.75 9.13
C LEU A 59 -6.09 -2.27 9.47
N THR A 60 -6.00 -1.42 8.45
CA THR A 60 -6.23 0.04 8.56
C THR A 60 -7.73 0.40 8.60
N VAL A 61 -8.59 -0.58 8.34
CA VAL A 61 -10.05 -0.48 8.32
C VAL A 61 -10.67 -1.57 9.19
N PRO A 62 -11.95 -1.45 9.57
CA PRO A 62 -12.64 -2.51 10.29
C PRO A 62 -12.49 -3.88 9.61
N ALA A 63 -12.32 -4.92 10.41
CA ALA A 63 -12.14 -6.29 9.95
C ALA A 63 -13.47 -6.90 9.47
N GLU A 64 -14.05 -6.29 8.43
CA GLU A 64 -15.29 -6.67 7.76
C GLU A 64 -15.05 -6.69 6.25
N VAL A 65 -15.61 -7.68 5.55
CA VAL A 65 -15.41 -7.83 4.09
C VAL A 65 -15.81 -6.57 3.33
N THR A 66 -16.95 -5.98 3.68
CA THR A 66 -17.46 -4.73 3.06
C THR A 66 -16.51 -3.56 3.26
N SER A 67 -15.99 -3.37 4.48
CA SER A 67 -15.03 -2.31 4.81
C SER A 67 -13.71 -2.47 4.05
N ILE A 68 -13.21 -3.71 3.92
CA ILE A 68 -11.99 -4.03 3.18
C ILE A 68 -12.17 -3.74 1.69
N LEU A 69 -13.28 -4.19 1.10
CA LEU A 69 -13.57 -3.98 -0.32
C LEU A 69 -13.84 -2.50 -0.65
N GLU A 70 -14.52 -1.75 0.23
CA GLU A 70 -14.71 -0.32 0.05
C GLU A 70 -13.36 0.41 0.03
N ALA A 71 -12.48 0.13 1.00
CA ALA A 71 -11.17 0.76 1.06
C ALA A 71 -10.29 0.41 -0.16
N GLN A 72 -10.39 -0.80 -0.68
CA GLN A 72 -9.64 -1.22 -1.86
C GLN A 72 -10.16 -0.60 -3.16
N LEU A 73 -11.49 -0.49 -3.32
CA LEU A 73 -12.11 -0.16 -4.61
C LEU A 73 -12.56 1.29 -4.71
N ARG A 74 -12.79 1.96 -3.57
CA ARG A 74 -13.47 3.27 -3.50
C ARG A 74 -12.73 4.33 -2.72
N LYS A 75 -11.55 4.04 -2.20
CA LYS A 75 -10.70 5.01 -1.51
C LYS A 75 -9.35 5.11 -2.21
N SER A 76 -8.90 6.34 -2.44
CA SER A 76 -7.56 6.60 -2.93
C SER A 76 -6.54 6.33 -1.83
N THR A 77 -5.50 5.56 -2.15
CA THR A 77 -4.51 5.10 -1.17
C THR A 77 -3.10 5.34 -1.68
N ILE A 78 -2.19 5.64 -0.76
CA ILE A 78 -0.81 5.99 -1.09
C ILE A 78 0.15 4.92 -0.60
N ASN A 79 1.19 4.71 -1.40
CA ASN A 79 2.26 3.78 -1.13
C ASN A 79 3.59 4.44 -1.47
N VAL A 80 4.63 4.07 -0.73
CA VAL A 80 5.95 4.68 -0.87
C VAL A 80 7.02 3.61 -0.81
N ARG A 81 8.05 3.80 -1.61
CA ARG A 81 9.15 2.84 -1.74
C ARG A 81 10.46 3.60 -1.76
N PRO A 82 11.45 3.29 -0.91
CA PRO A 82 12.79 3.85 -1.05
C PRO A 82 13.29 3.60 -2.47
N GLY A 83 13.73 4.66 -3.16
CA GLY A 83 13.83 4.72 -4.63
C GLY A 83 14.89 3.83 -5.27
N HIS A 84 15.53 2.98 -4.47
CA HIS A 84 16.43 1.92 -4.89
C HIS A 84 15.71 0.58 -5.12
N ARG A 85 14.45 0.44 -4.66
CA ARG A 85 13.61 -0.74 -4.93
C ARG A 85 12.57 -0.37 -6.00
N VAL A 86 12.91 -0.63 -7.27
CA VAL A 86 12.02 -0.37 -8.40
C VAL A 86 11.16 -1.60 -8.66
N ALA A 87 10.11 -1.77 -7.87
CA ALA A 87 9.05 -2.73 -8.13
C ALA A 87 7.74 -1.96 -8.24
N GLY A 88 7.07 -2.08 -9.38
CA GLY A 88 5.77 -1.47 -9.61
C GLY A 88 4.67 -2.26 -8.92
N SER A 89 3.62 -1.57 -8.49
CA SER A 89 2.38 -2.20 -8.02
C SER A 89 2.47 -3.10 -6.78
N ILE A 90 3.50 -2.98 -5.93
CA ILE A 90 3.61 -3.75 -4.67
C ILE A 90 3.62 -2.85 -3.44
N ILE A 91 3.07 -3.36 -2.33
CA ILE A 91 3.28 -2.86 -0.96
C ILE A 91 4.37 -3.73 -0.36
N PHE A 92 5.45 -3.14 0.14
CA PHE A 92 6.46 -3.92 0.82
C PHE A 92 5.91 -4.43 2.15
N GLY A 93 6.03 -5.74 2.35
CA GLY A 93 5.66 -6.38 3.62
C GLY A 93 6.64 -6.07 4.75
N ARG A 94 7.79 -5.48 4.41
CA ARG A 94 8.89 -5.17 5.32
C ARG A 94 9.51 -3.83 4.99
N ALA A 95 9.70 -3.00 6.01
CA ALA A 95 10.43 -1.74 5.91
C ALA A 95 11.54 -1.69 6.96
N GLY A 96 12.66 -1.06 6.64
CA GLY A 96 13.77 -0.92 7.57
C GLY A 96 14.45 0.45 7.53
N ALA A 97 14.92 0.90 8.69
CA ALA A 97 15.80 2.05 8.81
C ALA A 97 16.90 1.79 9.86
N ARG A 98 18.12 2.21 9.54
CA ARG A 98 19.20 2.34 10.50
C ARG A 98 19.11 3.70 11.17
N ILE A 99 19.08 3.69 12.49
CA ILE A 99 19.02 4.88 13.34
C ILE A 99 20.33 4.97 14.11
N CYS A 100 21.07 6.07 13.92
CA CYS A 100 22.36 6.31 14.57
C CYS A 100 22.24 7.47 15.56
N PHE A 101 22.72 7.27 16.78
CA PHE A 101 22.75 8.24 17.86
C PHE A 101 24.20 8.64 18.13
N ASN A 102 24.49 9.94 18.09
CA ASN A 102 25.84 10.49 18.25
C ASN A 102 26.27 10.69 19.71
N SER A 103 25.34 10.64 20.66
CA SER A 103 25.59 10.89 22.08
C SER A 103 24.61 10.05 22.90
N CYS A 104 25.07 8.91 23.40
CA CYS A 104 24.35 8.14 24.41
C CYS A 104 25.34 7.20 25.12
N SER A 105 25.37 7.21 26.45
CA SER A 105 26.32 6.42 27.23
C SER A 105 25.84 5.00 27.52
N ASP A 106 24.53 4.76 27.52
CA ASP A 106 23.93 3.45 27.81
C ASP A 106 23.15 2.93 26.60
N SER A 107 23.77 2.01 25.86
CA SER A 107 23.19 1.40 24.68
C SER A 107 22.00 0.50 24.98
N ASP A 108 22.02 -0.18 26.12
CA ASP A 108 21.07 -1.24 26.42
C ASP A 108 19.78 -0.63 26.98
N ALA A 109 19.92 0.39 27.85
CA ALA A 109 18.80 1.22 28.26
C ALA A 109 18.16 1.94 27.05
N LEU A 110 18.97 2.45 26.12
CA LEU A 110 18.46 3.08 24.90
C LEU A 110 17.68 2.08 24.03
N GLN A 111 18.18 0.86 23.83
CA GLN A 111 17.49 -0.16 23.05
C GLN A 111 16.13 -0.53 23.66
N LEU A 112 16.10 -0.75 24.98
CA LEU A 112 14.86 -1.07 25.70
C LEU A 112 13.82 0.06 25.56
N LYS A 113 14.25 1.31 25.72
CA LYS A 113 13.33 2.46 25.63
C LYS A 113 12.87 2.72 24.20
N LEU A 114 13.74 2.55 23.21
CA LEU A 114 13.34 2.62 21.81
C LEU A 114 12.31 1.54 21.47
N LEU A 115 12.48 0.31 21.96
CA LEU A 115 11.51 -0.75 21.73
C LEU A 115 10.14 -0.42 22.35
N GLU A 116 10.11 0.09 23.57
CA GLU A 116 8.88 0.57 24.22
C GLU A 116 8.22 1.71 23.43
N PHE A 117 9.02 2.69 23.01
CA PHE A 117 8.57 3.82 22.18
C PHE A 117 7.93 3.34 20.88
N PHE A 118 8.63 2.49 20.11
CA PHE A 118 8.13 2.02 18.83
C PHE A 118 6.89 1.14 18.96
N LYS A 119 6.79 0.33 20.03
CA LYS A 119 5.55 -0.41 20.34
C LYS A 119 4.37 0.53 20.59
N LYS A 120 4.59 1.62 21.33
CA LYS A 120 3.55 2.64 21.60
C LYS A 120 3.12 3.38 20.32
N THR A 121 4.02 3.59 19.38
CA THR A 121 3.74 4.26 18.09
C THR A 121 3.38 3.28 16.96
N ASN A 122 2.89 2.08 17.26
CA ASN A 122 2.56 1.01 16.30
C ASN A 122 1.06 0.64 16.34
N PRO A 123 0.15 1.53 15.87
CA PRO A 123 -1.30 1.31 15.96
C PRO A 123 -1.76 0.04 15.22
N PHE A 124 -1.02 -0.38 14.18
CA PHE A 124 -1.37 -1.55 13.36
C PHE A 124 -0.64 -2.84 13.78
N ASN A 125 0.06 -2.81 14.91
CA ASN A 125 0.73 -3.99 15.47
C ASN A 125 1.64 -4.75 14.47
N LEU A 126 2.42 -4.00 13.69
CA LEU A 126 3.46 -4.58 12.83
C LEU A 126 4.52 -5.24 13.71
N LYS A 127 5.09 -6.38 13.29
CA LYS A 127 6.20 -6.99 14.02
C LYS A 127 7.39 -6.03 14.02
N ILE A 128 7.95 -5.75 15.20
CA ILE A 128 9.11 -4.88 15.38
C ILE A 128 10.34 -5.74 15.67
N THR A 129 11.37 -5.59 14.84
CA THR A 129 12.71 -6.11 15.10
C THR A 129 13.67 -4.94 15.27
N LEU A 130 14.29 -4.80 16.46
CA LEU A 130 15.27 -3.75 16.76
C LEU A 130 16.62 -4.39 17.11
N ARG A 131 17.58 -4.31 16.18
CA ARG A 131 18.90 -4.93 16.31
C ARG A 131 19.98 -3.88 16.49
N ARG A 132 20.83 -4.03 17.51
CA ARG A 132 22.04 -3.22 17.64
C ARG A 132 23.05 -3.62 16.57
N ILE A 133 23.63 -2.62 15.91
CA ILE A 133 24.68 -2.81 14.91
C ILE A 133 25.98 -2.23 15.44
N LYS A 134 27.05 -3.02 15.37
CA LYS A 134 28.40 -2.52 15.59
C LYS A 134 28.86 -1.81 14.31
N THR A 135 29.17 -0.53 14.45
CA THR A 135 29.78 0.30 13.42
C THR A 135 31.19 0.67 13.86
N ASP A 136 32.08 1.00 12.92
CA ASP A 136 33.43 1.47 13.23
C ASP A 136 33.44 2.85 13.92
N SER A 137 32.29 3.53 13.96
CA SER A 137 32.09 4.80 14.66
C SER A 137 31.68 4.60 16.12
N GLU A 138 31.98 5.60 16.97
CA GLU A 138 31.47 5.69 18.35
C GLU A 138 29.94 5.85 18.43
N ASP A 139 29.27 6.19 17.33
CA ASP A 139 27.80 6.29 17.24
C ASP A 139 27.12 4.96 17.61
N ILE A 140 26.08 5.02 18.45
CA ILE A 140 25.23 3.86 18.75
C ILE A 140 24.20 3.71 17.63
N SER A 141 24.24 2.57 16.93
CA SER A 141 23.38 2.31 15.78
C SER A 141 22.42 1.14 16.00
N PHE A 142 21.17 1.32 15.57
CA PHE A 142 20.15 0.27 15.57
C PHE A 142 19.50 0.13 14.20
N ASP A 143 19.33 -1.11 13.74
CA ASP A 143 18.44 -1.43 12.63
C ASP A 143 17.05 -1.68 13.20
N LEU A 144 16.11 -0.79 12.86
CA LEU A 144 14.69 -0.92 13.11
C LEU A 144 14.02 -1.50 11.86
N ILE A 145 13.36 -2.64 12.01
CA ILE A 145 12.62 -3.30 10.94
C ILE A 145 11.18 -3.50 11.39
N LEU A 146 10.24 -3.14 10.51
CA LEU A 146 8.81 -3.40 10.64
C LEU A 146 8.41 -4.45 9.61
N THR A 147 7.69 -5.48 10.05
CA THR A 147 7.12 -6.52 9.18
C THR A 147 5.60 -6.56 9.34
N SER A 148 4.86 -6.33 8.25
CA SER A 148 3.40 -6.43 8.17
C SER A 148 2.95 -7.73 7.49
N SER A 149 3.73 -8.24 6.54
CA SER A 149 3.39 -9.45 5.77
C SER A 149 4.61 -10.31 5.47
N THR A 150 4.37 -11.60 5.25
CA THR A 150 5.38 -12.61 4.90
C THR A 150 5.91 -12.43 3.48
N LYS A 151 5.11 -11.86 2.59
CA LYS A 151 5.44 -11.49 1.20
C LYS A 151 5.13 -10.01 0.93
N ASP A 152 5.42 -9.54 -0.28
CA ASP A 152 5.10 -8.18 -0.74
C ASP A 152 3.76 -8.19 -1.51
N PRO A 153 2.62 -7.81 -0.88
CA PRO A 153 1.33 -7.89 -1.55
C PRO A 153 1.17 -6.92 -2.71
N HIS A 154 0.45 -7.34 -3.75
CA HIS A 154 0.08 -6.47 -4.86
C HIS A 154 -0.79 -5.29 -4.37
N SER A 155 -0.31 -4.07 -4.56
CA SER A 155 -0.94 -2.82 -4.10
C SER A 155 -2.32 -2.56 -4.71
N GLY A 156 -2.58 -3.01 -5.94
CA GLY A 156 -3.92 -2.92 -6.51
C GLY A 156 -4.93 -3.91 -5.89
N MET A 157 -4.45 -5.00 -5.29
CA MET A 157 -5.33 -5.98 -4.64
C MET A 157 -5.48 -5.75 -3.14
N ASN A 158 -4.54 -5.03 -2.53
CA ASN A 158 -4.40 -4.96 -1.08
C ASN A 158 -4.23 -3.53 -0.55
N GLY A 159 -4.10 -2.53 -1.44
CA GLY A 159 -3.94 -1.13 -1.08
C GLY A 159 -5.18 -0.56 -0.40
N GLY A 160 -4.96 0.20 0.67
CA GLY A 160 -5.99 0.63 1.60
C GLY A 160 -5.97 -0.22 2.84
N PRO A 161 -6.61 -1.42 2.85
CA PRO A 161 -6.73 -2.26 4.05
C PRO A 161 -5.41 -2.72 4.66
N VAL A 162 -4.39 -2.99 3.85
CA VAL A 162 -3.07 -3.43 4.32
C VAL A 162 -2.23 -2.21 4.73
N PRO A 163 -1.71 -2.16 5.98
CA PRO A 163 -0.83 -1.07 6.38
C PRO A 163 0.49 -1.13 5.62
N VAL A 164 0.85 -0.02 4.97
CA VAL A 164 2.14 0.16 4.31
C VAL A 164 3.23 0.32 5.37
N ALA A 165 4.15 -0.65 5.46
CA ALA A 165 5.20 -0.69 6.48
C ALA A 165 6.14 0.53 6.40
N GLU A 166 6.48 1.00 5.20
CA GLU A 166 7.34 2.16 4.98
C GLU A 166 6.72 3.45 5.51
N LEU A 167 5.42 3.64 5.31
CA LEU A 167 4.70 4.80 5.81
C LEU A 167 4.57 4.74 7.33
N GLN A 168 4.33 3.55 7.90
CA GLN A 168 4.32 3.39 9.34
C GLN A 168 5.71 3.66 9.96
N LEU A 169 6.78 3.18 9.32
CA LEU A 169 8.15 3.47 9.71
C LEU A 169 8.45 4.98 9.64
N ALA A 170 7.98 5.65 8.58
CA ALA A 170 8.10 7.10 8.43
C ALA A 170 7.42 7.84 9.60
N ARG A 171 6.19 7.46 9.95
CA ARG A 171 5.46 8.01 11.12
C ARG A 171 6.20 7.77 12.43
N MET A 172 6.75 6.57 12.64
CA MET A 172 7.54 6.28 13.84
C MET A 172 8.80 7.13 13.95
N ILE A 173 9.51 7.34 12.83
CA ILE A 173 10.69 8.21 12.79
C ILE A 173 10.29 9.68 13.01
N ASP A 174 9.18 10.12 12.44
CA ASP A 174 8.68 11.49 12.63
C ASP A 174 8.29 11.79 14.08
N HIS A 175 7.71 10.82 14.79
CA HIS A 175 7.46 10.91 16.23
C HIS A 175 8.74 10.86 17.07
N LEU A 176 9.75 10.10 16.63
CA LEU A 176 11.01 9.92 17.35
C LEU A 176 11.84 11.21 17.37
N VAL A 177 11.91 11.93 16.25
CA VAL A 177 12.71 13.14 16.11
C VAL A 177 11.87 14.26 15.51
N LYS A 178 11.81 15.41 16.16
CA LYS A 178 11.08 16.59 15.70
C LYS A 178 11.81 17.30 14.55
N SER A 179 11.14 18.24 13.90
CA SER A 179 11.71 18.99 12.77
C SER A 179 12.91 19.87 13.15
N ASP A 180 13.04 20.25 14.43
CA ASP A 180 14.18 21.00 14.96
C ASP A 180 15.37 20.09 15.37
N GLY A 181 15.25 18.78 15.16
CA GLY A 181 16.24 17.77 15.50
C GLY A 181 16.14 17.23 16.94
N THR A 182 15.23 17.74 17.78
CA THR A 182 15.06 17.25 19.15
C THR A 182 14.40 15.87 19.17
N LEU A 183 14.86 14.99 20.07
CA LEU A 183 14.26 13.66 20.21
C LEU A 183 12.98 13.71 21.03
N ALA A 184 12.16 12.66 20.92
CA ALA A 184 11.06 12.41 21.82
C ALA A 184 11.54 12.49 23.29
N PRO A 185 10.81 13.17 24.20
CA PRO A 185 11.30 13.46 25.55
C PRO A 185 11.78 12.23 26.34
N GLU A 186 11.10 11.09 26.19
CA GLU A 186 11.49 9.83 26.82
C GLU A 186 12.80 9.22 26.31
N ILE A 187 13.14 9.46 25.04
CA ILE A 187 14.41 9.03 24.44
C ILE A 187 15.51 10.05 24.74
N GLN A 188 15.20 11.34 24.66
CA GLN A 188 16.14 12.43 24.95
C GLN A 188 16.75 12.31 26.36
N LYS A 189 15.96 11.86 27.34
CA LYS A 189 16.43 11.63 28.72
C LYS A 189 17.57 10.62 28.83
N ILE A 190 17.66 9.66 27.90
CA ILE A 190 18.69 8.62 27.88
C ILE A 190 19.92 9.12 27.11
N CYS A 191 19.71 9.89 26.03
CA CYS A 191 20.79 10.40 25.19
C CYS A 191 21.51 11.65 25.75
N ASN A 192 20.91 12.38 26.70
CA ASN A 192 21.50 13.63 27.22
C ASN A 192 22.47 13.43 28.39
N THR A 193 23.74 13.80 28.16
CA THR A 193 24.69 14.21 29.22
C THR A 193 25.35 15.57 28.99
N THR A 194 25.21 16.27 27.85
CA THR A 194 25.74 17.64 27.67
C THR A 194 24.98 18.48 26.63
N SER A 195 25.13 19.80 26.73
CA SER A 195 24.37 20.91 26.10
C SER A 195 24.38 21.00 24.55
N GLU A 196 24.80 19.96 23.83
CA GLU A 196 24.78 19.94 22.36
C GLU A 196 23.55 19.19 21.86
N LYS A 197 22.91 19.71 20.80
CA LYS A 197 21.76 19.06 20.17
C LYS A 197 22.17 17.65 19.72
N SER A 198 21.53 16.61 20.28
CA SER A 198 21.75 15.24 19.80
C SER A 198 21.34 15.15 18.33
N VAL A 199 22.28 14.69 17.48
CA VAL A 199 22.07 14.55 16.04
C VAL A 199 21.80 13.08 15.77
N ILE A 200 20.54 12.78 15.47
CA ILE A 200 20.11 11.48 14.97
C ILE A 200 20.23 11.42 13.44
N LYS A 201 20.86 10.37 12.94
CA LYS A 201 20.92 10.08 11.49
C LYS A 201 20.03 8.88 11.20
N THR A 202 19.23 8.97 10.15
CA THR A 202 18.45 7.83 9.66
C THR A 202 18.79 7.49 8.22
N HIS A 203 19.02 6.20 7.97
CA HIS A 203 19.30 5.64 6.64
C HIS A 203 18.29 4.55 6.34
N SER A 204 17.67 4.57 5.17
CA SER A 204 16.79 3.48 4.74
C SER A 204 17.58 2.19 4.53
N LEU A 205 16.98 1.05 4.87
CA LEU A 205 17.56 -0.28 4.68
C LEU A 205 16.81 -1.03 3.58
N PHE A 206 17.56 -1.82 2.81
CA PHE A 206 17.00 -2.93 2.05
C PHE A 206 16.81 -4.09 3.02
N VAL A 207 15.58 -4.59 3.16
CA VAL A 207 15.24 -5.70 4.05
C VAL A 207 14.81 -6.90 3.21
N GLU A 208 15.50 -8.02 3.39
CA GLU A 208 15.22 -9.31 2.76
C GLU A 208 14.09 -10.07 3.52
N GLU A 209 13.61 -11.18 2.96
CA GLU A 209 12.51 -11.96 3.55
C GLU A 209 12.82 -12.54 4.94
N ASP A 210 14.08 -12.91 5.18
CA ASP A 210 14.62 -13.40 6.45
C ASP A 210 14.93 -12.28 7.45
N GLU A 211 14.53 -11.04 7.12
CA GLU A 211 14.81 -9.82 7.84
C GLU A 211 16.30 -9.45 7.86
N SER A 212 17.20 -10.11 7.13
CA SER A 212 18.54 -9.57 6.93
C SER A 212 18.45 -8.20 6.25
N ALA A 213 19.30 -7.27 6.66
CA ALA A 213 19.19 -5.88 6.24
C ALA A 213 20.55 -5.30 5.86
N LYS A 214 20.57 -4.51 4.78
CA LYS A 214 21.75 -3.81 4.29
C LYS A 214 21.40 -2.38 3.90
N LEU A 215 22.39 -1.49 4.01
CA LEU A 215 22.27 -0.15 3.45
C LEU A 215 22.16 -0.23 1.93
N PHE A 216 21.43 0.70 1.33
CA PHE A 216 21.48 0.90 -0.12
C PHE A 216 22.84 1.44 -0.55
N GLU A 217 23.30 1.03 -1.73
CA GLU A 217 24.58 1.48 -2.30
C GLU A 217 24.62 3.00 -2.45
N ASN A 218 23.55 3.56 -3.03
CA ASN A 218 23.36 5.00 -3.08
C ASN A 218 22.62 5.45 -1.81
N ARG A 219 23.24 6.34 -1.03
CA ARG A 219 22.71 6.86 0.23
C ARG A 219 21.88 8.13 0.09
N GLY A 220 21.55 8.53 -1.14
CA GLY A 220 20.71 9.68 -1.43
C GLY A 220 19.27 9.49 -0.93
N ALA A 221 18.65 10.57 -0.46
CA ALA A 221 17.26 10.55 -0.05
C ALA A 221 16.34 10.51 -1.29
N LYS A 222 15.88 9.31 -1.66
CA LYS A 222 15.00 9.08 -2.80
C LYS A 222 13.86 8.14 -2.43
N ALA A 223 12.66 8.44 -2.91
CA ALA A 223 11.52 7.54 -2.88
C ALA A 223 10.75 7.55 -4.20
N MET A 224 10.11 6.43 -4.52
CA MET A 224 9.00 6.36 -5.45
C MET A 224 7.71 6.48 -4.63
N VAL A 225 6.81 7.37 -5.02
CA VAL A 225 5.50 7.54 -4.41
C VAL A 225 4.46 7.15 -5.44
N GLU A 226 3.54 6.26 -5.07
CA GLU A 226 2.45 5.78 -5.91
C GLU A 226 1.13 6.04 -5.20
N ILE A 227 0.14 6.53 -5.94
CA ILE A 227 -1.25 6.62 -5.47
C ILE A 227 -2.10 5.70 -6.32
N ARG A 228 -2.83 4.80 -5.67
CA ARG A 228 -3.99 4.13 -6.26
C ARG A 228 -5.14 5.12 -6.16
N ILE A 229 -5.51 5.75 -7.27
CA ILE A 229 -6.62 6.71 -7.30
C ILE A 229 -7.95 5.99 -7.53
N ALA A 230 -8.96 6.31 -6.73
CA ALA A 230 -10.30 5.72 -6.82
C ALA A 230 -11.20 6.49 -7.81
N PRO A 231 -12.35 5.92 -8.24
CA PRO A 231 -13.31 6.62 -9.09
C PRO A 231 -13.68 8.00 -8.54
N GLY A 232 -13.82 8.99 -9.44
CA GLY A 232 -14.02 10.41 -9.11
C GLY A 232 -12.75 11.25 -9.24
N ASN A 233 -11.57 10.61 -9.14
CA ASN A 233 -10.29 11.25 -9.42
C ASN A 233 -9.92 11.26 -10.91
N GLN A 234 -8.94 12.10 -11.26
CA GLN A 234 -8.30 12.16 -12.57
C GLN A 234 -6.78 12.08 -12.42
N GLU A 235 -6.11 11.34 -13.31
CA GLU A 235 -4.66 11.12 -13.29
C GLU A 235 -3.85 12.41 -13.19
N LYS A 236 -4.07 13.34 -14.13
CA LYS A 236 -3.32 14.61 -14.19
C LYS A 236 -3.56 15.49 -12.98
N GLN A 237 -4.81 15.55 -12.49
CA GLN A 237 -5.12 16.34 -11.31
C GLN A 237 -4.43 15.75 -10.08
N ALA A 238 -4.51 14.42 -9.89
CA ALA A 238 -3.85 13.75 -8.79
C ALA A 238 -2.31 13.93 -8.81
N GLU A 239 -1.69 13.93 -9.99
CA GLU A 239 -0.26 14.27 -10.13
C GLU A 239 0.04 15.68 -9.62
N ILE A 240 -0.74 16.68 -10.07
CA ILE A 240 -0.59 18.08 -9.66
C ILE A 240 -0.77 18.21 -8.15
N GLU A 241 -1.83 17.63 -7.59
CA GLU A 241 -2.13 17.70 -6.16
C GLU A 241 -1.04 17.04 -5.31
N LEU A 242 -0.54 15.87 -5.72
CA LEU A 242 0.57 15.22 -5.03
C LEU A 242 1.84 16.07 -5.07
N LYS A 243 2.16 16.64 -6.23
CA LYS A 243 3.34 17.49 -6.39
C LYS A 243 3.25 18.74 -5.52
N THR A 244 2.12 19.44 -5.56
CA THR A 244 1.85 20.62 -4.74
C THR A 244 1.96 20.28 -3.26
N TYR A 245 1.29 19.20 -2.83
CA TYR A 245 1.32 18.75 -1.43
C TYR A 245 2.75 18.48 -0.94
N LEU A 246 3.54 17.74 -1.72
CA LEU A 246 4.94 17.44 -1.36
C LEU A 246 5.80 18.71 -1.30
N GLN A 247 5.57 19.68 -2.18
CA GLN A 247 6.29 20.96 -2.17
C GLN A 247 5.93 21.81 -0.94
N GLU A 248 4.64 21.86 -0.57
CA GLU A 248 4.17 22.60 0.61
C GLU A 248 4.64 21.99 1.93
N LYS A 249 4.72 20.65 2.00
CA LYS A 249 5.18 19.93 3.20
C LYS A 249 6.70 19.85 3.33
N LEU A 250 7.44 20.15 2.26
CA LEU A 250 8.89 20.15 2.31
C LEU A 250 9.40 21.25 3.24
N HIS A 251 10.26 20.89 4.19
CA HIS A 251 10.89 21.88 5.04
C HIS A 251 11.79 22.80 4.19
N LYS A 252 11.68 24.12 4.43
CA LYS A 252 12.30 25.20 3.64
C LYS A 252 13.81 25.08 3.40
N ASP A 253 14.52 24.34 4.25
CA ASP A 253 15.97 24.14 4.16
C ASP A 253 16.37 23.01 3.19
N TYR A 254 15.39 22.34 2.56
CA TYR A 254 15.64 21.27 1.61
C TYR A 254 15.10 21.60 0.22
N GLU A 255 15.79 21.06 -0.78
CA GLU A 255 15.33 21.04 -2.16
C GLU A 255 14.86 19.63 -2.54
N MET A 256 13.88 19.55 -3.43
CA MET A 256 13.35 18.28 -3.92
C MET A 256 13.12 18.36 -5.42
N LYS A 257 13.54 17.30 -6.12
CA LYS A 257 13.24 17.09 -7.55
C LYS A 257 12.21 15.98 -7.67
N ILE A 258 11.08 16.29 -8.31
CA ILE A 258 10.01 15.33 -8.59
C ILE A 258 10.02 15.02 -10.08
N LYS A 259 10.01 13.73 -10.43
CA LYS A 259 9.87 13.24 -11.80
C LYS A 259 8.67 12.30 -11.85
N PHE A 260 7.72 12.58 -12.74
CA PHE A 260 6.62 11.69 -13.05
C PHE A 260 7.15 10.41 -13.73
N ASP A 261 6.63 9.24 -13.31
CA ASP A 261 6.95 7.95 -13.93
C ASP A 261 5.84 7.51 -14.89
N ARG A 262 4.67 7.20 -14.35
CA ARG A 262 3.49 6.76 -15.10
C ARG A 262 2.22 6.97 -14.29
N GLY A 263 1.09 6.98 -14.96
CA GLY A 263 -0.24 7.04 -14.36
C GLY A 263 -1.30 6.45 -15.27
N ALA A 264 -2.49 6.27 -14.72
CA ALA A 264 -3.69 5.88 -15.44
C ALA A 264 -4.92 6.39 -14.69
N ALA A 265 -5.95 6.80 -15.44
CA ALA A 265 -7.23 7.17 -14.86
C ALA A 265 -7.94 5.96 -14.21
N PRO A 266 -8.72 6.16 -13.13
CA PRO A 266 -9.61 5.13 -12.61
C PRO A 266 -10.70 4.82 -13.64
N TRP A 267 -11.28 3.63 -13.55
CA TRP A 267 -12.33 3.20 -14.46
C TRP A 267 -13.48 2.53 -13.72
N ILE A 268 -14.71 2.87 -14.09
CA ILE A 268 -15.95 2.30 -13.56
C ILE A 268 -17.00 2.25 -14.68
N THR A 269 -17.89 1.26 -14.64
CA THR A 269 -19.01 1.14 -15.58
C THR A 269 -20.30 0.83 -14.83
N PRO A 270 -21.46 1.34 -15.28
CA PRO A 270 -22.74 0.84 -14.81
C PRO A 270 -22.90 -0.65 -15.20
N ILE A 271 -23.61 -1.39 -14.35
CA ILE A 271 -23.90 -2.82 -14.56
C ILE A 271 -25.33 -3.06 -15.09
N THR A 272 -25.95 -2.01 -15.63
CA THR A 272 -27.37 -2.01 -16.04
C THR A 272 -27.62 -2.62 -17.41
N HIS A 273 -26.57 -2.85 -18.20
CA HIS A 273 -26.72 -3.42 -19.55
C HIS A 273 -27.20 -4.88 -19.48
N PRO A 274 -28.10 -5.34 -20.38
CA PRO A 274 -28.61 -6.73 -20.38
C PRO A 274 -27.54 -7.82 -20.50
N VAL A 275 -26.34 -7.48 -20.95
CA VAL A 275 -25.20 -8.41 -21.04
C VAL A 275 -24.72 -8.90 -19.67
N PHE A 276 -24.83 -8.09 -18.61
CA PHE A 276 -24.32 -8.45 -17.27
C PHE A 276 -25.00 -9.70 -16.69
N PRO A 277 -26.35 -9.82 -16.64
CA PRO A 277 -26.98 -11.05 -16.17
C PRO A 277 -26.64 -12.26 -17.06
N ILE A 278 -26.47 -12.09 -18.37
CA ILE A 278 -26.05 -13.17 -19.28
C ILE A 278 -24.63 -13.63 -18.95
N ALA A 279 -23.70 -12.70 -18.71
CA ALA A 279 -22.33 -13.02 -18.30
C ALA A 279 -22.30 -13.75 -16.95
N LEU A 280 -23.10 -13.33 -15.97
CA LEU A 280 -23.21 -14.01 -14.67
C LEU A 280 -23.77 -15.43 -14.79
N GLU A 281 -24.77 -15.64 -15.65
CA GLU A 281 -25.31 -16.98 -15.94
C GLU A 281 -24.26 -17.86 -16.64
N ALA A 282 -23.53 -17.31 -17.61
CA ALA A 282 -22.48 -18.00 -18.32
C ALA A 282 -21.32 -18.42 -17.39
N LEU A 283 -20.91 -17.53 -16.48
CA LEU A 283 -19.94 -17.84 -15.42
C LEU A 283 -20.45 -18.97 -14.52
N LYS A 284 -21.73 -18.96 -14.15
CA LYS A 284 -22.33 -20.05 -13.38
C LYS A 284 -22.28 -21.38 -14.13
N MET A 285 -22.48 -21.39 -15.46
CA MET A 285 -22.39 -22.61 -16.26
C MET A 285 -20.96 -23.14 -16.37
N GLY A 286 -19.96 -22.27 -16.47
CA GLY A 286 -18.57 -22.69 -16.57
C GLY A 286 -17.97 -23.18 -15.25
N PHE A 287 -18.34 -22.56 -14.13
CA PHE A 287 -17.77 -22.85 -12.80
C PHE A 287 -18.67 -23.68 -11.88
N ASP A 288 -19.92 -23.93 -12.26
CA ASP A 288 -20.95 -24.56 -11.42
C ASP A 288 -21.13 -23.88 -10.05
N ARG A 289 -20.95 -22.55 -10.03
CA ARG A 289 -21.01 -21.70 -8.84
C ARG A 289 -21.71 -20.39 -9.15
N LYS A 290 -22.40 -19.82 -8.15
CA LYS A 290 -23.04 -18.50 -8.31
C LYS A 290 -21.96 -17.44 -8.50
N ALA A 291 -21.98 -16.75 -9.63
CA ALA A 291 -21.09 -15.62 -9.91
C ALA A 291 -21.55 -14.35 -9.16
N CYS A 292 -20.60 -13.46 -8.89
CA CYS A 292 -20.85 -12.11 -8.39
C CYS A 292 -20.07 -11.08 -9.21
N ILE A 293 -20.53 -9.83 -9.21
CA ILE A 293 -19.79 -8.71 -9.78
C ILE A 293 -18.99 -8.07 -8.65
N PHE A 294 -17.70 -7.85 -8.87
CA PHE A 294 -16.86 -7.09 -7.96
C PHE A 294 -15.82 -6.30 -8.76
N GLY A 295 -15.34 -5.20 -8.19
CA GLY A 295 -14.26 -4.42 -8.80
C GLY A 295 -12.89 -5.04 -8.53
N CYS A 296 -11.88 -4.56 -9.26
CA CYS A 296 -10.48 -4.89 -9.02
C CYS A 296 -9.69 -3.58 -8.87
N GLY A 297 -8.83 -3.46 -7.86
CA GLY A 297 -7.97 -2.27 -7.68
C GLY A 297 -6.68 -2.32 -8.51
N GLY A 298 -6.50 -3.36 -9.34
CA GLY A 298 -5.52 -3.39 -10.41
C GLY A 298 -5.80 -2.33 -11.49
N SER A 299 -4.82 -2.05 -12.34
CA SER A 299 -4.97 -1.03 -13.39
C SER A 299 -4.82 -1.67 -14.77
N ILE A 300 -5.86 -1.52 -15.60
CA ILE A 300 -5.83 -1.92 -17.02
C ILE A 300 -6.15 -0.66 -17.84
N PRO A 301 -5.15 0.21 -18.10
CA PRO A 301 -5.38 1.54 -18.70
C PRO A 301 -6.06 1.50 -20.07
N PHE A 302 -5.93 0.36 -20.77
CA PHE A 302 -6.56 0.14 -22.06
C PHE A 302 -8.09 0.16 -21.97
N VAL A 303 -8.71 -0.31 -20.87
CA VAL A 303 -10.17 -0.37 -20.73
C VAL A 303 -10.78 1.02 -20.79
N ALA A 304 -10.23 1.98 -20.03
CA ALA A 304 -10.69 3.37 -20.06
C ALA A 304 -10.54 4.00 -21.45
N LYS A 305 -9.37 3.82 -22.08
CA LYS A 305 -9.12 4.34 -23.43
C LYS A 305 -10.05 3.74 -24.48
N LEU A 306 -10.37 2.45 -24.36
CA LEU A 306 -11.29 1.76 -25.27
C LEU A 306 -12.72 2.29 -25.13
N THR A 307 -13.19 2.53 -23.90
CA THR A 307 -14.53 3.09 -23.67
C THR A 307 -14.66 4.53 -24.16
N ASP A 308 -13.58 5.33 -24.05
CA ASP A 308 -13.55 6.69 -24.61
C ASP A 308 -13.56 6.67 -26.15
N ALA A 309 -12.83 5.73 -26.75
CA ALA A 309 -12.72 5.59 -28.20
C ALA A 309 -13.98 5.00 -28.87
N ILE A 310 -14.74 4.15 -28.15
CA ILE A 310 -15.96 3.51 -28.65
C ILE A 310 -17.11 3.72 -27.64
N PRO A 311 -17.72 4.93 -27.62
CA PRO A 311 -18.78 5.26 -26.69
C PRO A 311 -19.97 4.28 -26.79
N GLY A 312 -20.53 3.91 -25.63
CA GLY A 312 -21.65 2.96 -25.54
C GLY A 312 -21.23 1.49 -25.43
N THR A 313 -19.94 1.17 -25.63
CA THR A 313 -19.42 -0.20 -25.42
C THR A 313 -19.48 -0.59 -23.95
N GLN A 314 -19.80 -1.86 -23.68
CA GLN A 314 -19.86 -2.44 -22.34
C GLN A 314 -18.66 -3.36 -22.14
N PRO A 315 -17.52 -2.85 -21.64
CA PRO A 315 -16.35 -3.70 -21.42
C PRO A 315 -16.63 -4.71 -20.30
N LEU A 316 -16.36 -5.97 -20.60
CA LEU A 316 -16.39 -7.07 -19.65
C LEU A 316 -14.99 -7.64 -19.54
N CYS A 317 -14.36 -7.46 -18.38
CA CYS A 317 -13.06 -8.06 -18.09
C CYS A 317 -13.29 -9.45 -17.51
N LEU A 318 -13.07 -10.48 -18.34
CA LEU A 318 -13.15 -11.88 -17.95
C LEU A 318 -11.77 -12.53 -18.14
N GLY A 319 -11.31 -13.26 -17.14
CA GLY A 319 -10.03 -13.96 -17.21
C GLY A 319 -9.95 -15.07 -16.16
N PRO A 320 -9.23 -16.17 -16.45
CA PRO A 320 -8.98 -17.20 -15.45
C PRO A 320 -7.93 -16.67 -14.47
N TYR A 321 -8.35 -16.45 -13.23
CA TYR A 321 -7.47 -15.97 -12.18
C TYR A 321 -7.90 -16.55 -10.84
N ASP A 322 -6.90 -16.97 -10.07
CA ASP A 322 -7.05 -17.46 -8.71
C ASP A 322 -6.01 -16.78 -7.78
N PRO A 323 -6.18 -16.85 -6.45
CA PRO A 323 -5.25 -16.23 -5.50
C PRO A 323 -3.82 -16.76 -5.56
N ASP A 324 -3.62 -18.00 -6.01
CA ASP A 324 -2.33 -18.68 -6.13
C ASP A 324 -1.65 -18.40 -7.48
N SER A 325 -2.34 -17.72 -8.40
CA SER A 325 -1.80 -17.35 -9.72
C SER A 325 -0.57 -16.45 -9.62
N ARG A 326 -0.38 -15.69 -8.52
CA ARG A 326 0.85 -14.91 -8.25
C ARG A 326 1.26 -13.99 -9.41
N MET A 327 0.29 -13.26 -9.97
CA MET A 327 0.52 -12.36 -11.09
C MET A 327 1.65 -11.36 -10.78
N HIS A 328 2.69 -11.32 -11.62
CA HIS A 328 3.88 -10.50 -11.44
C HIS A 328 4.76 -10.85 -10.21
N GLU A 329 4.55 -12.01 -9.60
CA GLU A 329 5.33 -12.53 -8.47
C GLU A 329 6.08 -13.81 -8.89
N PRO A 330 7.23 -14.16 -8.27
CA PRO A 330 7.89 -15.44 -8.52
C PRO A 330 6.98 -16.65 -8.26
N GLY A 331 7.00 -17.61 -9.19
CA GLY A 331 6.11 -18.77 -9.16
C GLY A 331 4.70 -18.47 -9.69
N GLU A 332 4.55 -17.44 -10.54
CA GLU A 332 3.34 -17.19 -11.33
C GLU A 332 2.83 -18.48 -11.98
N SER A 333 1.53 -18.74 -11.85
CA SER A 333 0.91 -19.99 -12.31
C SER A 333 -0.51 -19.75 -12.80
N LEU A 334 -1.07 -20.75 -13.49
CA LEU A 334 -2.44 -20.72 -13.99
C LEU A 334 -3.13 -22.05 -13.65
N SER A 335 -4.19 -21.97 -12.85
CA SER A 335 -5.03 -23.12 -12.54
C SER A 335 -5.74 -23.65 -13.79
N MET A 336 -5.58 -24.95 -14.06
CA MET A 336 -6.29 -25.61 -15.15
C MET A 336 -7.80 -25.66 -14.92
N ALA A 337 -8.24 -25.73 -13.66
CA ALA A 337 -9.67 -25.69 -13.33
C ALA A 337 -10.26 -24.32 -13.70
N ASP A 338 -9.56 -23.23 -13.36
CA ASP A 338 -10.01 -21.87 -13.65
C ASP A 338 -9.91 -21.53 -15.14
N LEU A 339 -8.86 -21.99 -15.81
CA LEU A 339 -8.73 -21.87 -17.27
C LEU A 339 -9.91 -22.54 -17.99
N LEU A 340 -10.22 -23.80 -17.65
CA LEU A 340 -11.30 -24.54 -18.30
C LEU A 340 -12.68 -23.98 -17.92
N GLY A 341 -12.89 -23.58 -16.66
CA GLY A 341 -14.12 -22.95 -16.20
C GLY A 341 -14.38 -21.62 -16.90
N CYS A 342 -13.35 -20.77 -17.02
CA CYS A 342 -13.42 -19.50 -17.73
C CYS A 342 -13.67 -19.71 -19.23
N THR A 343 -12.98 -20.67 -19.86
CA THR A 343 -13.20 -21.02 -21.26
C THR A 343 -14.65 -21.42 -21.54
N LYS A 344 -15.21 -22.32 -20.74
CA LYS A 344 -16.63 -22.71 -20.85
C LYS A 344 -17.57 -21.52 -20.66
N SER A 345 -17.28 -20.66 -19.70
CA SER A 345 -18.07 -19.44 -19.44
C SER A 345 -18.08 -18.51 -20.66
N ILE A 346 -16.92 -18.25 -21.27
CA ILE A 346 -16.81 -17.40 -22.46
C ILE A 346 -17.56 -18.01 -23.64
N LEU A 347 -17.50 -19.33 -23.85
CA LEU A 347 -18.28 -20.01 -24.88
C LEU A 347 -19.80 -19.84 -24.67
N HIS A 348 -20.28 -20.01 -23.44
CA HIS A 348 -21.69 -19.79 -23.11
C HIS A 348 -22.12 -18.33 -23.29
N LEU A 349 -21.25 -17.37 -22.97
CA LEU A 349 -21.52 -15.95 -23.18
C LEU A 349 -21.64 -15.62 -24.67
N ILE A 350 -20.66 -16.03 -25.49
CA ILE A 350 -20.65 -15.78 -26.94
C ILE A 350 -21.88 -16.42 -27.59
N ALA A 351 -22.22 -17.66 -27.23
CA ALA A 351 -23.37 -18.37 -27.80
C ALA A 351 -24.74 -17.76 -27.44
N ARG A 352 -24.78 -16.81 -26.49
CA ARG A 352 -26.02 -16.20 -25.96
C ARG A 352 -25.98 -14.67 -26.02
N ILE A 353 -24.98 -14.10 -26.70
CA ILE A 353 -24.76 -12.66 -26.72
C ILE A 353 -25.89 -11.91 -27.45
N ASP A 354 -26.54 -12.59 -28.39
CA ASP A 354 -27.73 -12.13 -29.11
C ASP A 354 -28.90 -11.80 -28.17
N LYS A 355 -29.02 -12.47 -27.02
CA LYS A 355 -30.06 -12.17 -26.02
C LYS A 355 -29.88 -10.81 -25.33
N ALA A 356 -28.72 -10.18 -25.48
CA ALA A 356 -28.43 -8.86 -24.91
C ALA A 356 -28.89 -7.70 -25.81
N PHE A 357 -29.24 -7.99 -27.07
CA PHE A 357 -29.54 -7.01 -28.14
C PHE A 357 -30.88 -7.32 -28.81
#